data_AF-A0A497VAL6-F1
#
_entry.id   AF-A0A497VAL6-F1
#
_cell.length_a   1.000
_cell.length_b   1.000
_cell.length_c   1.000
_cell.angle_alpha   90.00
_cell.angle_beta   90.00
_cell.angle_gamma   90.00
#
_symmetry.space_group_name_H-M   'P 1'
#
loop_
_entity.id
_entity.type
_entity.pdbx_description
1 polymer ?
#
loop_
_entity_poly.entity_id
_entity_poly.type
_entity_poly.pdbx_seq_one_letter_code
_entity_poly.pdbx_strand_id
1 'polypeptide(L)'
;MVWWKKTLIGIGILIVLALILNIGLNYWIRKQLPVIINENNNSPYQITYKTLEVALFDGNAIAKEITVVPKSSLKKTDVKAGIYTTIQSIKIEGISAWSILFSKRIVAKKIVINKPEIILFKDNDRALNDPNSIRDKVVAPFKNTISVSDIYLLNSSLQIISTTDNKASLIVHNLSMQLDGILLDDTTLKEKIPFTYKNFEIDCDSIYYRANEFYHLTAKKIHTDKSDLKIADFRMIPEYDRGEFVRRIPKEKDIYTINAQEIKINNMNWGFKDSVFYFNSTNVFLEKVFANIYRPKMPPDDLSKKHLYNKLLRDIKFPLHVDTLAIRESTLEYEEEKTFEKGAGLLSFNKFNMFVTDINSGYGNKKLPDVKITVNCRFMNVSPMKVNWRFNVMDVSDGFNIKGSIFQFPANRLKPFTKPYMNASVEGMLNEVYFNFSGNDVKSKGDFAIKYDDIKVTLYQKKNPKKKNKFLSAVGNLFVKNDSDEKVVEAEVEVERIPEKSFYNFFWRNIGEGLKKTLL
;
A
#
# COMPACT_ATOMS: atom_id res chain seq x y z
N MET A 1 -41.23 27.11 -62.00
CA MET A 1 -41.17 25.67 -61.64
C MET A 1 -39.79 25.00 -61.92
N VAL A 2 -38.75 25.72 -62.37
CA VAL A 2 -37.48 25.11 -62.86
C VAL A 2 -36.33 25.13 -61.83
N TRP A 3 -36.36 26.04 -60.85
CA TRP A 3 -35.26 26.21 -59.90
C TRP A 3 -35.15 25.02 -58.93
N TRP A 4 -36.26 24.59 -58.31
CA TRP A 4 -36.28 23.46 -57.37
C TRP A 4 -35.81 22.12 -57.97
N LYS A 5 -36.09 21.87 -59.26
CA LYS A 5 -35.59 20.67 -59.97
C LYS A 5 -34.07 20.71 -60.14
N LYS A 6 -33.49 21.88 -60.45
CA LYS A 6 -32.03 22.05 -60.55
C LYS A 6 -31.36 21.94 -59.17
N THR A 7 -31.98 22.46 -58.12
CA THR A 7 -31.50 22.29 -56.74
C THR A 7 -31.60 20.84 -56.27
N LEU A 8 -32.70 20.12 -56.57
CA LEU A 8 -32.85 18.69 -56.25
C LEU A 8 -31.84 17.81 -57.00
N ILE A 9 -31.58 18.10 -58.27
CA ILE A 9 -30.54 17.40 -59.05
C ILE A 9 -29.15 17.71 -58.49
N GLY A 10 -28.87 18.97 -58.13
CA GLY A 10 -27.61 19.36 -57.49
C GLY A 10 -27.39 18.68 -56.12
N ILE A 11 -28.44 18.60 -55.30
CA ILE A 11 -28.41 17.89 -54.02
C ILE A 11 -28.23 16.38 -54.24
N GLY A 12 -28.94 15.79 -55.21
CA GLY A 12 -28.78 14.38 -55.57
C GLY A 12 -27.37 14.04 -56.03
N ILE A 13 -26.75 14.89 -56.86
CA ILE A 13 -25.36 14.74 -57.31
C ILE A 13 -24.38 14.87 -56.13
N LEU A 14 -24.62 15.81 -55.21
CA LEU A 14 -23.81 15.95 -53.99
C LEU A 14 -23.92 14.72 -53.07
N ILE A 15 -25.11 14.14 -52.93
CA ILE A 15 -25.33 12.91 -52.15
C ILE A 15 -24.60 11.73 -52.81
N VAL A 16 -24.71 11.57 -54.13
CA VAL A 16 -24.02 10.50 -54.87
C VAL A 16 -22.50 10.69 -54.82
N LEU A 17 -21.99 11.92 -54.95
CA LEU A 17 -20.57 12.23 -54.77
C LEU A 17 -20.11 11.92 -53.35
N ALA A 18 -20.90 12.26 -52.33
CA ALA A 18 -20.60 11.93 -50.93
C ALA A 18 -20.58 10.41 -50.69
N LEU A 19 -21.48 9.65 -51.31
CA LEU A 19 -21.50 8.18 -51.25
C LEU A 19 -20.30 7.55 -51.96
N ILE A 20 -19.94 8.04 -53.15
CA ILE A 20 -18.76 7.56 -53.90
C ILE A 20 -17.47 7.92 -53.16
N LEU A 21 -17.37 9.14 -52.61
CA LEU A 21 -16.28 9.54 -51.73
C LEU A 21 -16.20 8.64 -50.50
N ASN A 22 -17.33 8.30 -49.86
CA ASN A 22 -17.35 7.41 -48.71
C ASN A 22 -16.85 6.00 -49.05
N ILE A 23 -17.32 5.42 -50.17
CA ILE A 23 -16.87 4.10 -50.65
C ILE A 23 -15.38 4.13 -50.99
N GLY A 24 -14.94 5.16 -51.73
CA GLY A 24 -13.55 5.37 -52.11
C GLY A 24 -12.63 5.57 -50.91
N LEU A 25 -13.06 6.34 -49.91
CA LEU A 25 -12.32 6.61 -48.67
C LEU A 25 -12.19 5.33 -47.83
N ASN A 26 -13.28 4.58 -47.63
CA ASN A 26 -13.25 3.31 -46.90
C ASN A 26 -12.35 2.28 -47.60
N TYR A 27 -12.38 2.21 -48.94
CA TYR A 27 -11.48 1.36 -49.72
C TYR A 27 -10.02 1.79 -49.59
N TRP A 28 -9.74 3.08 -49.73
CA TRP A 28 -8.40 3.64 -49.58
C TRP A 28 -7.82 3.39 -48.19
N ILE A 29 -8.62 3.60 -47.13
CA ILE A 29 -8.22 3.30 -45.75
C ILE A 29 -7.95 1.82 -45.56
N ARG A 30 -8.81 0.92 -46.03
CA ARG A 30 -8.58 -0.54 -45.95
C ARG A 30 -7.27 -0.95 -46.62
N LYS A 31 -6.84 -0.26 -47.68
CA LYS A 31 -5.59 -0.52 -48.38
C LYS A 31 -4.36 0.13 -47.72
N GLN A 32 -4.51 1.35 -47.20
CA GLN A 32 -3.41 2.14 -46.64
C GLN A 32 -3.12 1.83 -45.16
N LEU A 33 -4.13 1.51 -44.33
CA LEU A 33 -3.89 1.22 -42.92
C LEU A 33 -2.92 0.03 -42.71
N PRO A 34 -3.01 -1.08 -43.46
CA PRO A 34 -2.01 -2.15 -43.40
C PRO A 34 -0.58 -1.68 -43.71
N VAL A 35 -0.41 -0.84 -44.74
CA VAL A 35 0.89 -0.26 -45.13
C VAL A 35 1.44 0.64 -44.02
N ILE A 36 0.58 1.48 -43.41
CA ILE A 36 0.98 2.36 -42.32
C ILE A 36 1.35 1.57 -41.05
N ILE A 37 0.57 0.55 -40.69
CA ILE A 37 0.76 -0.24 -39.45
C ILE A 37 1.93 -1.24 -39.57
N ASN A 38 2.23 -1.74 -40.77
CA ASN A 38 3.26 -2.76 -40.98
C ASN A 38 4.50 -2.26 -41.71
N GLU A 39 4.35 -1.61 -42.87
CA GLU A 39 5.46 -1.25 -43.75
C GLU A 39 6.17 0.04 -43.30
N ASN A 40 5.41 1.03 -42.82
CA ASN A 40 5.95 2.30 -42.30
C ASN A 40 6.12 2.33 -40.78
N ASN A 41 5.98 1.19 -40.11
CA ASN A 41 6.09 1.11 -38.66
C ASN A 41 7.56 1.07 -38.23
N ASN A 42 8.09 2.23 -37.85
CA ASN A 42 9.43 2.39 -37.32
C ASN A 42 9.58 1.98 -35.84
N SER A 43 8.51 1.53 -35.19
CA SER A 43 8.59 1.06 -33.80
C SER A 43 9.37 -0.25 -33.70
N PRO A 44 9.94 -0.58 -32.53
CA PRO A 44 10.58 -1.87 -32.30
C PRO A 44 9.58 -3.04 -32.22
N TYR A 45 8.28 -2.80 -32.39
CA TYR A 45 7.22 -3.78 -32.26
C TYR A 45 6.55 -4.10 -33.60
N GLN A 46 6.26 -5.38 -33.81
CA GLN A 46 5.36 -5.82 -34.87
C GLN A 46 3.94 -5.84 -34.32
N ILE A 47 3.01 -5.27 -35.07
CA ILE A 47 1.59 -5.24 -34.74
C ILE A 47 0.85 -6.03 -35.82
N THR A 48 0.07 -7.01 -35.44
CA THR A 48 -0.79 -7.78 -36.36
C THR A 48 -2.22 -7.73 -35.88
N TYR A 49 -3.18 -7.92 -36.79
CA TYR A 49 -4.61 -7.94 -36.50
C TYR A 49 -5.32 -8.83 -37.52
N LYS A 50 -6.41 -9.47 -37.12
CA LYS A 50 -7.19 -10.32 -38.02
C LYS A 50 -8.20 -9.55 -38.84
N THR A 51 -8.84 -8.56 -38.22
CA THR A 51 -9.92 -7.81 -38.85
C THR A 51 -9.82 -6.34 -38.51
N LEU A 52 -10.04 -5.51 -39.51
CA LEU A 52 -10.10 -4.08 -39.41
C LEU A 52 -11.34 -3.58 -40.15
N GLU A 53 -12.30 -3.08 -39.39
CA GLU A 53 -13.54 -2.50 -39.88
C GLU A 53 -13.47 -0.99 -39.68
N VAL A 54 -13.72 -0.23 -40.74
CA VAL A 54 -13.66 1.23 -40.71
C VAL A 54 -14.91 1.76 -41.39
N ALA A 55 -15.67 2.58 -40.65
CA ALA A 55 -16.87 3.27 -41.09
C ALA A 55 -16.67 4.77 -40.80
N LEU A 56 -15.92 5.44 -41.68
CA LEU A 56 -15.47 6.83 -41.45
C LEU A 56 -16.61 7.85 -41.45
N PHE A 57 -17.67 7.59 -42.22
CA PHE A 57 -18.87 8.44 -42.21
C PHE A 57 -19.53 8.46 -40.83
N ASP A 58 -19.58 7.30 -40.17
CA ASP A 58 -20.10 7.15 -38.81
C ASP A 58 -19.04 7.49 -37.74
N GLY A 59 -17.81 7.83 -38.17
CA GLY A 59 -16.69 8.15 -37.31
C GLY A 59 -16.17 6.96 -36.49
N ASN A 60 -16.36 5.72 -36.94
CA ASN A 60 -16.04 4.53 -36.15
C ASN A 60 -14.97 3.65 -36.83
N ALA A 61 -14.04 3.12 -36.03
CA ALA A 61 -13.10 2.10 -36.46
C ALA A 61 -12.98 1.00 -35.40
N ILE A 62 -12.89 -0.26 -35.82
CA ILE A 62 -12.75 -1.42 -34.94
C ILE A 62 -11.65 -2.33 -35.50
N ALA A 63 -10.65 -2.63 -34.68
CA ALA A 63 -9.67 -3.68 -34.94
C ALA A 63 -9.91 -4.85 -33.98
N LYS A 64 -9.84 -6.09 -34.47
CA LYS A 64 -10.09 -7.32 -33.71
C LYS A 64 -8.90 -8.28 -33.77
N GLU A 65 -8.69 -9.02 -32.69
CA GLU A 65 -7.64 -10.03 -32.52
C GLU A 65 -6.25 -9.45 -32.85
N ILE A 66 -5.83 -8.44 -32.08
CA ILE A 66 -4.58 -7.73 -32.27
C ILE A 66 -3.48 -8.43 -31.46
N THR A 67 -2.30 -8.56 -32.05
CA THR A 67 -1.11 -9.07 -31.37
C THR A 67 0.04 -8.10 -31.54
N VAL A 68 0.73 -7.77 -30.45
CA VAL A 68 1.94 -6.94 -30.43
C VAL A 68 3.09 -7.74 -29.85
N VAL A 69 4.20 -7.84 -30.57
CA VAL A 69 5.42 -8.53 -30.13
C VAL A 69 6.68 -7.76 -30.54
N PRO A 70 7.81 -7.87 -29.82
CA PRO A 70 9.06 -7.24 -30.22
C PRO A 70 9.56 -7.82 -31.55
N LYS A 71 9.95 -6.97 -32.52
CA LYS A 71 10.51 -7.44 -33.80
C LYS A 71 11.78 -8.27 -33.63
N SER A 72 12.53 -8.02 -32.56
CA SER A 72 13.72 -8.80 -32.18
C SER A 72 13.39 -10.25 -31.84
N SER A 73 12.21 -10.53 -31.27
CA SER A 73 11.75 -11.89 -30.92
C SER A 73 11.49 -12.78 -32.15
N LEU A 74 11.30 -12.18 -33.32
CA LEU A 74 11.06 -12.88 -34.58
C LEU A 74 12.33 -13.43 -35.23
N LYS A 75 13.49 -12.87 -34.86
CA LYS A 75 14.79 -13.16 -35.49
C LYS A 75 15.72 -14.00 -34.61
N LYS A 76 15.50 -14.04 -33.30
CA LYS A 76 16.35 -14.74 -32.32
C LYS A 76 15.48 -15.45 -31.29
N THR A 77 15.83 -16.70 -30.98
CA THR A 77 15.18 -17.54 -29.95
C THR A 77 15.37 -17.02 -28.52
N ASP A 78 16.38 -16.16 -28.26
CA ASP A 78 16.79 -15.79 -26.89
C ASP A 78 16.33 -14.39 -26.40
N VAL A 79 15.65 -13.58 -27.22
CA VAL A 79 15.30 -12.21 -26.81
C VAL A 79 13.99 -12.19 -26.01
N LYS A 80 14.10 -12.31 -24.68
CA LYS A 80 12.95 -12.29 -23.76
C LYS A 80 12.40 -10.88 -23.49
N ALA A 81 13.23 -9.84 -23.46
CA ALA A 81 12.79 -8.51 -23.00
C ALA A 81 11.89 -7.77 -24.02
N GLY A 82 10.81 -7.17 -23.52
CA GLY A 82 9.86 -6.39 -24.32
C GLY A 82 8.40 -6.62 -23.92
N ILE A 83 7.51 -5.87 -24.56
CA ILE A 83 6.06 -5.99 -24.40
C ILE A 83 5.52 -7.03 -25.38
N TYR A 84 4.80 -8.01 -24.84
CA TYR A 84 4.01 -8.98 -25.58
C TYR A 84 2.56 -8.75 -25.20
N THR A 85 1.67 -8.57 -26.19
CA THR A 85 0.27 -8.36 -25.89
C THR A 85 -0.65 -9.01 -26.89
N THR A 86 -1.80 -9.47 -26.41
CA THR A 86 -2.96 -9.75 -27.24
C THR A 86 -4.10 -8.84 -26.82
N ILE A 87 -4.91 -8.38 -27.77
CA ILE A 87 -6.04 -7.51 -27.51
C ILE A 87 -7.22 -8.04 -28.31
N GLN A 88 -8.33 -8.33 -27.62
CA GLN A 88 -9.52 -8.85 -28.29
C GLN A 88 -10.08 -7.83 -29.29
N SER A 89 -10.21 -6.57 -28.88
CA SER A 89 -10.63 -5.50 -29.79
C SER A 89 -10.21 -4.11 -29.32
N ILE A 90 -9.90 -3.24 -30.28
CA ILE A 90 -9.81 -1.80 -30.08
C ILE A 90 -10.92 -1.15 -30.91
N LYS A 91 -11.79 -0.38 -30.26
CA LYS A 91 -12.83 0.43 -30.89
C LYS A 91 -12.49 1.90 -30.72
N ILE A 92 -12.59 2.66 -31.80
CA ILE A 92 -12.41 4.11 -31.83
C ILE A 92 -13.74 4.70 -32.31
N GLU A 93 -14.27 5.67 -31.58
CA GLU A 93 -15.54 6.33 -31.86
C GLU A 93 -15.35 7.84 -32.05
N GLY A 94 -16.18 8.43 -32.92
CA GLY A 94 -16.16 9.87 -33.19
C GLY A 94 -14.88 10.36 -33.86
N ILE A 95 -14.31 9.56 -34.76
CA ILE A 95 -13.15 9.94 -35.58
C ILE A 95 -13.55 11.12 -36.48
N SER A 96 -12.81 12.22 -36.38
CA SER A 96 -12.99 13.36 -37.28
C SER A 96 -12.35 13.04 -38.63
N ALA A 97 -13.18 12.68 -39.63
CA ALA A 97 -12.74 12.46 -41.00
C ALA A 97 -12.02 13.69 -41.58
N TRP A 98 -12.43 14.89 -41.17
CA TRP A 98 -11.82 16.16 -41.58
C TRP A 98 -10.42 16.35 -41.01
N SER A 99 -10.17 15.89 -39.78
CA SER A 99 -8.82 15.95 -39.18
C SER A 99 -7.81 15.06 -39.90
N ILE A 100 -8.24 13.87 -40.34
CA ILE A 100 -7.38 12.92 -41.04
C ILE A 100 -6.98 13.45 -42.41
N LEU A 101 -7.91 14.06 -43.14
CA LEU A 101 -7.67 14.54 -44.51
C LEU A 101 -6.84 15.83 -44.56
N PHE A 102 -6.93 16.73 -43.57
CA PHE A 102 -6.33 18.08 -43.67
C PHE A 102 -5.31 18.42 -42.58
N SER A 103 -5.30 17.73 -41.44
CA SER A 103 -4.44 18.10 -40.29
C SER A 103 -3.32 17.10 -39.96
N LYS A 104 -3.22 15.98 -40.69
CA LYS A 104 -2.30 14.86 -40.41
C LYS A 104 -2.38 14.34 -38.97
N ARG A 105 -3.50 14.58 -38.28
CA ARG A 105 -3.76 14.19 -36.88
C ARG A 105 -5.01 13.33 -36.82
N ILE A 106 -5.01 12.37 -35.91
CA ILE A 106 -6.18 11.55 -35.59
C ILE A 106 -6.88 12.20 -34.40
N VAL A 107 -8.06 12.79 -34.62
CA VAL A 107 -8.92 13.27 -33.55
C VAL A 107 -10.07 12.30 -33.38
N ALA A 108 -10.25 11.75 -32.18
CA ALA A 108 -11.33 10.83 -31.84
C ALA A 108 -12.00 11.24 -30.54
N LYS A 109 -13.29 10.91 -30.38
CA LYS A 109 -14.00 11.15 -29.13
C LYS A 109 -13.59 10.14 -28.07
N LYS A 110 -13.55 8.86 -28.44
CA LYS A 110 -13.36 7.76 -27.49
C LYS A 110 -12.52 6.63 -28.07
N ILE A 111 -11.67 6.04 -27.24
CA ILE A 111 -11.00 4.77 -27.51
C ILE A 111 -11.43 3.77 -26.45
N VAL A 112 -11.84 2.56 -26.87
CA VAL A 112 -12.17 1.45 -26.00
C VAL A 112 -11.27 0.27 -26.35
N ILE A 113 -10.44 -0.17 -25.40
CA ILE A 113 -9.51 -1.30 -25.52
C ILE A 113 -10.07 -2.43 -24.67
N ASN A 114 -10.58 -3.47 -25.32
CA ASN A 114 -11.23 -4.59 -24.65
C ASN A 114 -10.31 -5.80 -24.55
N LYS A 115 -10.22 -6.34 -23.33
CA LYS A 115 -9.46 -7.52 -22.94
C LYS A 115 -8.02 -7.54 -23.46
N PRO A 116 -7.20 -6.51 -23.17
CA PRO A 116 -5.77 -6.59 -23.43
C PRO A 116 -5.08 -7.46 -22.37
N GLU A 117 -4.38 -8.48 -22.82
CA GLU A 117 -3.51 -9.33 -22.02
C GLU A 117 -2.06 -8.93 -22.30
N ILE A 118 -1.39 -8.35 -21.32
CA ILE A 118 -0.07 -7.72 -21.46
C ILE A 118 0.94 -8.49 -20.61
N ILE A 119 2.05 -8.90 -21.22
CA ILE A 119 3.21 -9.44 -20.54
C ILE A 119 4.41 -8.56 -20.89
N LEU A 120 4.97 -7.91 -19.89
CA LEU A 120 6.22 -7.15 -19.99
C LEU A 120 7.35 -7.97 -19.39
N PHE A 121 8.27 -8.41 -20.23
CA PHE A 121 9.54 -8.96 -19.78
C PHE A 121 10.55 -7.81 -19.64
N LYS A 122 11.05 -7.60 -18.42
CA LYS A 122 11.94 -6.50 -18.07
C LYS A 122 13.32 -7.03 -17.69
N ASP A 123 14.35 -6.49 -18.34
CA ASP A 123 15.74 -6.64 -17.91
C ASP A 123 16.08 -5.57 -16.86
N ASN A 124 16.86 -5.94 -15.85
CA ASN A 124 16.97 -5.33 -14.52
C ASN A 124 16.64 -3.81 -14.41
N ASP A 125 15.67 -3.52 -13.55
CA ASP A 125 15.33 -2.29 -12.78
C ASP A 125 15.48 -0.85 -13.28
N ARG A 126 16.08 -0.55 -14.43
CA ARG A 126 16.39 0.86 -14.78
C ARG A 126 15.44 1.55 -15.76
N ALA A 127 14.64 0.81 -16.52
CA ALA A 127 13.94 1.42 -17.68
C ALA A 127 12.61 2.14 -17.38
N LEU A 128 12.03 2.00 -16.19
CA LEU A 128 10.69 2.57 -15.85
C LEU A 128 10.70 3.58 -14.69
N ASN A 129 11.86 3.87 -14.11
CA ASN A 129 11.95 4.77 -12.94
C ASN A 129 12.31 6.21 -13.33
N ASP A 130 12.38 6.55 -14.62
CA ASP A 130 12.56 7.92 -15.09
C ASP A 130 11.25 8.46 -15.69
N PRO A 131 10.53 9.34 -14.98
CA PRO A 131 9.34 10.01 -15.50
C PRO A 131 9.57 10.75 -16.82
N ASN A 132 10.80 11.23 -17.06
CA ASN A 132 11.14 11.92 -18.31
C ASN A 132 11.13 10.94 -19.49
N SER A 133 11.47 9.67 -19.28
CA SER A 133 11.44 8.66 -20.34
C SER A 133 10.02 8.37 -20.84
N ILE A 134 9.01 8.38 -19.95
CA ILE A 134 7.60 8.17 -20.32
C ILE A 134 7.09 9.41 -21.07
N ARG A 135 7.38 10.61 -20.56
CA ARG A 135 7.02 11.86 -21.22
C ARG A 135 7.60 11.93 -22.64
N ASP A 136 8.91 11.75 -22.79
CA ASP A 136 9.61 12.02 -24.04
C ASP A 136 9.43 10.91 -25.08
N LYS A 137 9.38 9.64 -24.65
CA LYS A 137 9.29 8.49 -25.57
C LYS A 137 7.87 8.01 -25.83
N VAL A 138 6.94 8.24 -24.89
CA VAL A 138 5.55 7.77 -25.00
C VAL A 138 4.65 8.97 -25.29
N VAL A 139 4.51 9.93 -24.38
CA VAL A 139 3.42 10.94 -24.44
C VAL A 139 3.66 12.06 -25.46
N ALA A 140 4.87 12.63 -25.52
CA ALA A 140 5.18 13.76 -26.40
C ALA A 140 4.99 13.43 -27.91
N PRO A 141 5.35 12.24 -28.42
CA PRO A 141 4.99 11.83 -29.79
C PRO A 141 3.48 11.82 -30.05
N PHE A 142 2.65 11.39 -29.09
CA PHE A 142 1.20 11.30 -29.28
C PHE A 142 0.54 12.67 -29.40
N LYS A 143 1.04 13.72 -28.74
CA LYS A 143 0.48 15.08 -28.79
C LYS A 143 0.26 15.61 -30.21
N ASN A 144 1.19 15.30 -31.13
CA ASN A 144 1.11 15.77 -32.51
C ASN A 144 0.45 14.77 -33.47
N THR A 145 0.03 13.60 -32.98
CA THR A 145 -0.43 12.49 -33.83
C THR A 145 -1.85 12.04 -33.48
N ILE A 146 -2.22 12.01 -32.19
CA ILE A 146 -3.51 11.48 -31.71
C ILE A 146 -4.05 12.39 -30.59
N SER A 147 -5.30 12.84 -30.72
CA SER A 147 -6.05 13.53 -29.66
C SER A 147 -7.35 12.78 -29.40
N VAL A 148 -7.54 12.31 -28.16
CA VAL A 148 -8.70 11.53 -27.73
C VAL A 148 -9.25 12.12 -26.44
N SER A 149 -10.57 12.31 -26.37
CA SER A 149 -11.22 12.82 -25.16
C SER A 149 -11.38 11.76 -24.08
N ASP A 150 -11.80 10.54 -24.43
CA ASP A 150 -12.09 9.48 -23.45
C ASP A 150 -11.32 8.19 -23.78
N ILE A 151 -10.72 7.54 -22.77
CA ILE A 151 -10.00 6.27 -22.93
C ILE A 151 -10.53 5.25 -21.94
N TYR A 152 -11.12 4.15 -22.45
CA TYR A 152 -11.65 3.04 -21.65
C TYR A 152 -10.80 1.80 -21.90
N LEU A 153 -10.26 1.25 -20.83
CA LEU A 153 -9.60 -0.05 -20.78
C LEU A 153 -10.55 -1.01 -20.08
N LEU A 154 -10.90 -2.13 -20.71
CA LEU A 154 -11.87 -3.08 -20.15
C LEU A 154 -11.23 -4.45 -19.98
N ASN A 155 -11.35 -5.03 -18.79
CA ASN A 155 -10.96 -6.42 -18.48
C ASN A 155 -9.50 -6.75 -18.84
N SER A 156 -8.59 -5.82 -18.59
CA SER A 156 -7.17 -5.98 -18.87
C SER A 156 -6.48 -6.90 -17.86
N SER A 157 -5.47 -7.64 -18.32
CA SER A 157 -4.53 -8.33 -17.45
C SER A 157 -3.11 -7.88 -17.77
N LEU A 158 -2.28 -7.71 -16.74
CA LEU A 158 -0.88 -7.30 -16.86
C LEU A 158 0.02 -8.21 -16.03
N GLN A 159 1.13 -8.64 -16.59
CA GLN A 159 2.22 -9.29 -15.87
C GLN A 159 3.54 -8.57 -16.18
N ILE A 160 4.32 -8.24 -15.15
CA ILE A 160 5.69 -7.75 -15.29
C ILE A 160 6.63 -8.82 -14.76
N ILE A 161 7.40 -9.43 -15.64
CA ILE A 161 8.28 -10.56 -15.35
C ILE A 161 9.73 -10.13 -15.52
N SER A 162 10.58 -10.42 -14.55
CA SER A 162 12.02 -10.19 -14.66
C SER A 162 12.64 -11.20 -15.63
N THR A 163 13.50 -10.74 -16.54
CA THR A 163 14.25 -11.64 -17.43
C THR A 163 15.41 -12.35 -16.72
N THR A 164 15.81 -11.92 -15.52
CA THR A 164 16.96 -12.48 -14.79
C THR A 164 16.59 -13.70 -13.95
N ASP A 165 15.52 -13.64 -13.16
CA ASP A 165 15.06 -14.72 -12.28
C ASP A 165 13.73 -15.36 -12.73
N ASN A 166 13.14 -14.87 -13.83
CA ASN A 166 11.86 -15.31 -14.36
C ASN A 166 10.69 -15.23 -13.36
N LYS A 167 10.81 -14.36 -12.34
CA LYS A 167 9.75 -14.14 -11.35
C LYS A 167 8.90 -12.93 -11.72
N ALA A 168 7.61 -13.04 -11.46
CA ALA A 168 6.70 -11.91 -11.59
C ALA A 168 6.94 -10.89 -10.48
N SER A 169 7.10 -9.63 -10.88
CA SER A 169 7.19 -8.47 -9.98
C SER A 169 5.82 -7.83 -9.75
N LEU A 170 4.95 -7.88 -10.75
CA LEU A 170 3.57 -7.38 -10.69
C LEU A 170 2.68 -8.31 -11.52
N ILE A 171 1.52 -8.66 -10.97
CA ILE A 171 0.43 -9.32 -11.69
C ILE A 171 -0.85 -8.56 -11.37
N VAL A 172 -1.60 -8.21 -12.40
CA VAL A 172 -2.89 -7.51 -12.31
C VAL A 172 -3.90 -8.31 -13.12
N HIS A 173 -5.03 -8.63 -12.51
CA HIS A 173 -6.12 -9.36 -13.15
C HIS A 173 -7.38 -8.51 -13.25
N ASN A 174 -8.00 -8.56 -14.43
CA ASN A 174 -9.29 -7.94 -14.73
C ASN A 174 -9.37 -6.45 -14.32
N LEU A 175 -8.40 -5.67 -14.78
CA LEU A 175 -8.34 -4.22 -14.62
C LEU A 175 -9.24 -3.55 -15.67
N SER A 176 -10.20 -2.77 -15.21
CA SER A 176 -10.94 -1.81 -16.02
C SER A 176 -10.61 -0.40 -15.56
N MET A 177 -10.39 0.50 -16.52
CA MET A 177 -10.10 1.91 -16.26
C MET A 177 -10.92 2.76 -17.21
N GLN A 178 -11.58 3.77 -16.66
CA GLN A 178 -12.26 4.81 -17.39
C GLN A 178 -11.56 6.13 -17.10
N LEU A 179 -11.17 6.86 -18.15
CA LEU A 179 -10.59 8.18 -18.07
C LEU A 179 -11.35 9.10 -19.04
N ASP A 180 -12.05 10.09 -18.50
CA ASP A 180 -12.91 10.99 -19.28
C ASP A 180 -12.34 12.40 -19.37
N GLY A 181 -12.55 13.05 -20.51
CA GLY A 181 -12.20 14.46 -20.71
C GLY A 181 -10.69 14.75 -20.63
N ILE A 182 -9.88 13.89 -21.24
CA ILE A 182 -8.43 14.03 -21.34
C ILE A 182 -8.09 15.28 -22.15
N LEU A 183 -7.20 16.11 -21.60
CA LEU A 183 -6.61 17.25 -22.29
C LEU A 183 -5.09 17.13 -22.26
N LEU A 184 -4.49 17.12 -23.45
CA LEU A 184 -3.06 17.03 -23.70
C LEU A 184 -2.63 18.19 -24.60
N ASP A 185 -1.77 19.07 -24.08
CA ASP A 185 -1.26 20.27 -24.74
C ASP A 185 0.17 20.60 -24.27
N ASP A 186 0.74 21.70 -24.78
CA ASP A 186 2.08 22.18 -24.46
C ASP A 186 2.29 22.50 -22.97
N THR A 187 1.22 22.86 -22.27
CA THR A 187 1.25 23.24 -20.86
C THR A 187 1.26 21.98 -19.99
N THR A 188 0.29 21.11 -20.21
CA THR A 188 0.12 19.83 -19.50
C THR A 188 1.28 18.87 -19.75
N LEU A 189 1.89 18.88 -20.94
CA LEU A 189 3.11 18.09 -21.21
C LEU A 189 4.28 18.42 -20.28
N LYS A 190 4.33 19.63 -19.70
CA LYS A 190 5.39 20.02 -18.78
C LYS A 190 5.16 19.50 -17.36
N GLU A 191 3.95 19.06 -17.05
CA GLU A 191 3.55 18.55 -15.75
C GLU A 191 4.07 17.12 -15.49
N LYS A 192 4.03 16.69 -14.23
CA LYS A 192 4.43 15.33 -13.83
C LYS A 192 3.49 14.26 -14.39
N ILE A 193 2.20 14.55 -14.43
CA ILE A 193 1.21 13.79 -15.19
C ILE A 193 0.98 14.59 -16.46
N PRO A 194 1.46 14.12 -17.63
CA PRO A 194 1.57 14.95 -18.82
C PRO A 194 0.23 15.14 -19.55
N PHE A 195 -0.89 15.18 -18.82
CA PHE A 195 -2.26 15.42 -19.29
C PHE A 195 -3.15 15.77 -18.09
N THR A 196 -4.28 16.41 -18.34
CA THR A 196 -5.36 16.58 -17.35
C THR A 196 -6.57 15.74 -17.73
N TYR A 197 -7.49 15.54 -16.79
CA TYR A 197 -8.70 14.74 -16.98
C TYR A 197 -9.84 15.31 -16.13
N LYS A 198 -11.08 15.06 -16.52
CA LYS A 198 -12.26 15.47 -15.75
C LYS A 198 -12.52 14.50 -14.60
N ASN A 199 -12.61 13.21 -14.93
CA ASN A 199 -12.93 12.10 -14.04
C ASN A 199 -12.08 10.87 -14.39
N PHE A 200 -11.87 10.00 -13.41
CA PHE A 200 -11.37 8.65 -13.62
C PHE A 200 -12.08 7.68 -12.69
N GLU A 201 -12.14 6.43 -13.12
CA GLU A 201 -12.62 5.29 -12.33
C GLU A 201 -11.76 4.08 -12.69
N ILE A 202 -11.37 3.31 -11.68
CA ILE A 202 -10.55 2.11 -11.84
C ILE A 202 -11.16 1.00 -11.00
N ASP A 203 -11.45 -0.12 -11.64
CA ASP A 203 -11.83 -1.37 -11.00
C ASP A 203 -10.80 -2.44 -11.32
N CYS A 204 -10.40 -3.22 -10.31
CA CYS A 204 -9.45 -4.30 -10.49
C CYS A 204 -9.83 -5.47 -9.58
N ASP A 205 -9.92 -6.67 -10.16
CA ASP A 205 -10.27 -7.86 -9.39
C ASP A 205 -9.17 -8.25 -8.41
N SER A 206 -7.91 -8.31 -8.87
CA SER A 206 -6.80 -8.64 -7.99
C SER A 206 -5.45 -8.15 -8.48
N ILE A 207 -4.59 -7.81 -7.51
CA ILE A 207 -3.19 -7.45 -7.73
C ILE A 207 -2.31 -8.32 -6.85
N TYR A 208 -1.19 -8.78 -7.41
CA TYR A 208 -0.03 -9.30 -6.69
C TYR A 208 1.17 -8.41 -7.01
N TYR A 209 1.91 -7.97 -5.99
CA TYR A 209 3.11 -7.16 -6.15
C TYR A 209 4.24 -7.70 -5.27
N ARG A 210 5.36 -8.07 -5.88
CA ARG A 210 6.57 -8.47 -5.16
C ARG A 210 7.33 -7.23 -4.73
N ALA A 211 7.09 -6.78 -3.50
CA ALA A 211 7.65 -5.54 -2.97
C ALA A 211 9.18 -5.61 -2.81
N ASN A 212 9.71 -6.77 -2.46
CA ASN A 212 11.15 -7.06 -2.41
C ASN A 212 11.35 -8.59 -2.35
N GLU A 213 12.58 -9.04 -2.06
CA GLU A 213 12.89 -10.47 -1.90
C GLU A 213 12.09 -11.14 -0.77
N PHE A 214 11.75 -10.39 0.27
CA PHE A 214 11.17 -10.92 1.52
C PHE A 214 9.65 -10.79 1.61
N TYR A 215 9.02 -9.97 0.76
CA TYR A 215 7.60 -9.65 0.88
C TYR A 215 6.92 -9.53 -0.46
N HIS A 216 5.69 -10.03 -0.48
CA HIS A 216 4.71 -9.69 -1.51
C HIS A 216 3.45 -9.09 -0.88
N LEU A 217 2.78 -8.27 -1.69
CA LEU A 217 1.49 -7.67 -1.41
C LEU A 217 0.45 -8.33 -2.30
N THR A 218 -0.74 -8.57 -1.76
CA THR A 218 -1.94 -8.89 -2.55
C THR A 218 -3.09 -8.01 -2.16
N ALA A 219 -3.99 -7.75 -3.10
CA ALA A 219 -5.21 -7.01 -2.88
C ALA A 219 -6.29 -7.55 -3.83
N LYS A 220 -7.55 -7.50 -3.42
CA LYS A 220 -8.70 -7.90 -4.23
C LYS A 220 -9.76 -6.80 -4.27
N LYS A 221 -10.63 -6.86 -5.28
CA LYS A 221 -11.77 -5.95 -5.46
C LYS A 221 -11.40 -4.50 -5.18
N ILE A 222 -10.39 -4.02 -5.88
CA ILE A 222 -9.90 -2.65 -5.77
C ILE A 222 -10.81 -1.79 -6.62
N HIS A 223 -11.34 -0.74 -6.02
CA HIS A 223 -12.13 0.27 -6.69
C HIS A 223 -11.63 1.63 -6.28
N THR A 224 -11.35 2.51 -7.23
CA THR A 224 -10.99 3.90 -6.94
C THR A 224 -11.52 4.85 -7.98
N ASP A 225 -11.96 6.00 -7.50
CA ASP A 225 -12.34 7.14 -8.31
C ASP A 225 -11.59 8.38 -7.83
N LYS A 226 -12.04 9.56 -8.27
CA LYS A 226 -11.44 10.85 -7.92
C LYS A 226 -11.43 11.15 -6.42
N SER A 227 -12.38 10.60 -5.67
CA SER A 227 -12.61 10.88 -4.26
C SER A 227 -12.20 9.73 -3.35
N ASP A 228 -12.49 8.49 -3.72
CA ASP A 228 -12.45 7.38 -2.78
C ASP A 228 -11.59 6.23 -3.32
N LEU A 229 -11.05 5.43 -2.39
CA LEU A 229 -10.39 4.17 -2.66
C LEU A 229 -10.95 3.10 -1.72
N LYS A 230 -11.31 1.95 -2.28
CA LYS A 230 -11.75 0.76 -1.54
C LYS A 230 -10.93 -0.43 -1.99
N ILE A 231 -10.40 -1.19 -1.04
CA ILE A 231 -9.63 -2.41 -1.28
C ILE A 231 -10.18 -3.49 -0.36
N ALA A 232 -10.49 -4.66 -0.91
CA ALA A 232 -10.81 -5.84 -0.13
C ALA A 232 -9.61 -6.79 -0.02
N ASP A 233 -9.58 -7.59 1.05
CA ASP A 233 -8.60 -8.66 1.25
C ASP A 233 -7.14 -8.25 0.97
N PHE A 234 -6.73 -7.09 1.49
CA PHE A 234 -5.34 -6.66 1.42
C PHE A 234 -4.46 -7.57 2.29
N ARG A 235 -3.32 -8.00 1.75
CA ARG A 235 -2.33 -8.80 2.49
C ARG A 235 -0.92 -8.36 2.18
N MET A 236 -0.09 -8.25 3.21
CA MET A 236 1.36 -8.16 3.14
C MET A 236 1.93 -9.35 3.91
N ILE A 237 2.52 -10.29 3.19
CA ILE A 237 2.95 -11.57 3.75
C ILE A 237 4.43 -11.78 3.44
N PRO A 238 5.20 -12.36 4.39
CA PRO A 238 6.55 -12.82 4.11
C PRO A 238 6.58 -13.85 2.97
N GLU A 239 7.56 -13.74 2.09
CA GLU A 239 7.79 -14.68 1.00
C GLU A 239 8.27 -16.05 1.51
N TYR A 240 8.92 -16.06 2.67
CA TYR A 240 9.53 -17.23 3.28
C TYR A 240 8.85 -17.55 4.61
N ASP A 241 8.87 -18.83 5.00
CA ASP A 241 8.55 -19.19 6.38
C ASP A 241 9.56 -18.58 7.37
N ARG A 242 9.21 -18.57 8.66
CA ARG A 242 10.04 -17.94 9.70
C ARG A 242 11.46 -18.48 9.73
N GLY A 243 11.65 -19.79 9.52
CA GLY A 243 12.97 -20.41 9.59
C GLY A 243 13.88 -19.94 8.46
N GLU A 244 13.37 -19.95 7.23
CA GLU A 244 14.12 -19.52 6.06
C GLU A 244 14.31 -18.00 6.03
N PHE A 245 13.30 -17.23 6.43
CA PHE A 245 13.42 -15.78 6.56
C PHE A 245 14.55 -15.40 7.52
N VAL A 246 14.60 -16.02 8.70
CA VAL A 246 15.63 -15.77 9.72
C VAL A 246 17.03 -16.11 9.23
N ARG A 247 17.21 -17.16 8.41
CA ARG A 247 18.51 -17.51 7.82
C ARG A 247 18.98 -16.49 6.78
N ARG A 248 18.05 -15.79 6.12
CA ARG A 248 18.35 -14.84 5.05
C ARG A 248 18.63 -13.43 5.53
N ILE A 249 18.19 -13.06 6.73
CA ILE A 249 18.45 -11.71 7.27
C ILE A 249 19.84 -11.64 7.94
N PRO A 250 20.65 -10.62 7.63
CA PRO A 250 21.98 -10.48 8.22
C PRO A 250 21.96 -9.97 9.67
N LYS A 251 20.85 -9.33 10.08
CA LYS A 251 20.63 -8.74 11.40
C LYS A 251 19.17 -8.88 11.81
N GLU A 252 18.95 -8.77 13.10
CA GLU A 252 17.65 -8.84 13.75
C GLU A 252 16.68 -7.80 13.20
N LYS A 253 15.57 -8.25 12.60
CA LYS A 253 14.54 -7.40 12.02
C LYS A 253 13.16 -7.97 12.31
N ASP A 254 12.18 -7.09 12.51
CA ASP A 254 10.79 -7.49 12.64
C ASP A 254 10.30 -8.10 11.31
N ILE A 255 9.56 -9.20 11.43
CA ILE A 255 8.86 -9.86 10.34
C ILE A 255 7.38 -9.58 10.54
N TYR A 256 6.75 -9.00 9.51
CA TYR A 256 5.38 -8.52 9.59
C TYR A 256 4.47 -9.44 8.79
N THR A 257 3.32 -9.81 9.33
CA THR A 257 2.21 -10.38 8.54
C THR A 257 1.00 -9.49 8.75
N ILE A 258 0.49 -8.88 7.69
CA ILE A 258 -0.65 -7.97 7.78
C ILE A 258 -1.72 -8.43 6.81
N ASN A 259 -2.92 -8.66 7.31
CA ASN A 259 -4.11 -8.92 6.51
C ASN A 259 -5.19 -7.93 6.92
N ALA A 260 -5.84 -7.25 5.99
CA ALA A 260 -7.00 -6.40 6.25
C ALA A 260 -8.16 -6.87 5.37
N GLN A 261 -9.34 -7.07 5.98
CA GLN A 261 -10.52 -7.47 5.20
C GLN A 261 -10.95 -6.33 4.27
N GLU A 262 -10.87 -5.09 4.74
CA GLU A 262 -11.23 -3.92 3.97
C GLU A 262 -10.34 -2.73 4.34
N ILE A 263 -9.92 -1.97 3.33
CA ILE A 263 -9.30 -0.65 3.46
C ILE A 263 -10.17 0.34 2.70
N LYS A 264 -10.57 1.44 3.34
CA LYS A 264 -11.27 2.55 2.70
C LYS A 264 -10.52 3.85 2.94
N ILE A 265 -10.35 4.64 1.89
CA ILE A 265 -9.86 6.02 1.97
C ILE A 265 -10.96 6.88 1.39
N ASN A 266 -11.46 7.82 2.18
CA ASN A 266 -12.54 8.73 1.77
C ASN A 266 -12.00 10.14 1.52
N ASN A 267 -12.61 10.84 0.57
CA ASN A 267 -12.28 12.25 0.27
C ASN A 267 -10.78 12.45 0.03
N MET A 268 -10.17 11.48 -0.64
CA MET A 268 -8.80 11.47 -1.09
C MET A 268 -8.57 12.61 -2.10
N ASN A 269 -7.54 13.39 -1.86
CA ASN A 269 -7.06 14.40 -2.78
C ASN A 269 -5.54 14.31 -2.85
N TRP A 270 -5.03 13.91 -4.01
CA TRP A 270 -3.61 13.70 -4.23
C TRP A 270 -3.21 14.24 -5.59
N GLY A 271 -1.92 14.50 -5.75
CA GLY A 271 -1.37 14.99 -7.01
C GLY A 271 0.05 15.46 -6.84
N PHE A 272 0.47 16.35 -7.72
CA PHE A 272 1.77 17.00 -7.65
C PHE A 272 1.57 18.51 -7.65
N LYS A 273 2.32 19.21 -6.81
CA LYS A 273 2.44 20.67 -6.80
C LYS A 273 3.92 21.01 -6.82
N ASP A 274 4.36 21.80 -7.80
CA ASP A 274 5.77 22.15 -7.99
C ASP A 274 6.69 20.91 -8.01
N SER A 275 6.26 19.84 -8.68
CA SER A 275 6.90 18.51 -8.71
C SER A 275 6.97 17.74 -7.39
N VAL A 276 6.40 18.26 -6.30
CA VAL A 276 6.30 17.57 -5.02
C VAL A 276 4.94 16.88 -4.95
N PHE A 277 4.94 15.58 -4.70
CA PHE A 277 3.70 14.83 -4.45
C PHE A 277 2.96 15.42 -3.25
N TYR A 278 1.63 15.36 -3.20
CA TYR A 278 0.87 15.62 -1.98
C TYR A 278 -0.24 14.59 -1.83
N PHE A 279 -0.65 14.33 -0.59
CA PHE A 279 -1.77 13.46 -0.27
C PHE A 279 -2.55 14.00 0.92
N ASN A 280 -3.85 14.18 0.71
CA ASN A 280 -4.81 14.59 1.73
C ASN A 280 -5.98 13.58 1.75
N SER A 281 -6.53 13.29 2.92
CA SER A 281 -7.78 12.53 3.06
C SER A 281 -8.47 12.85 4.38
N THR A 282 -9.81 12.82 4.37
CA THR A 282 -10.59 12.99 5.60
C THR A 282 -10.60 11.73 6.46
N ASN A 283 -10.71 10.55 5.85
CA ASN A 283 -10.76 9.31 6.62
C ASN A 283 -10.04 8.15 5.94
N VAL A 284 -9.27 7.43 6.73
CA VAL A 284 -8.73 6.11 6.39
C VAL A 284 -9.29 5.08 7.36
N PHE A 285 -9.98 4.06 6.85
CA PHE A 285 -10.54 2.97 7.63
C PHE A 285 -9.87 1.65 7.27
N LEU A 286 -9.46 0.88 8.28
CA LEU A 286 -9.02 -0.50 8.13
C LEU A 286 -9.90 -1.40 8.99
N GLU A 287 -10.61 -2.32 8.35
CA GLU A 287 -11.52 -3.24 9.03
C GLU A 287 -10.88 -4.61 9.21
N LYS A 288 -11.03 -5.16 10.43
CA LYS A 288 -10.66 -6.53 10.78
C LYS A 288 -9.24 -6.86 10.34
N VAL A 289 -8.31 -5.99 10.72
CA VAL A 289 -6.89 -6.20 10.50
C VAL A 289 -6.41 -7.33 11.38
N PHE A 290 -5.69 -8.29 10.82
CA PHE A 290 -4.79 -9.16 11.57
C PHE A 290 -3.36 -8.70 11.30
N ALA A 291 -2.66 -8.26 12.35
CA ALA A 291 -1.27 -7.87 12.27
C ALA A 291 -0.43 -8.70 13.24
N ASN A 292 0.52 -9.46 12.72
CA ASN A 292 1.54 -10.17 13.51
C ASN A 292 2.89 -9.47 13.31
N ILE A 293 3.54 -9.12 14.41
CA ILE A 293 4.88 -8.57 14.45
C ILE A 293 5.75 -9.60 15.16
N TYR A 294 6.51 -10.36 14.38
CA TYR A 294 7.39 -11.41 14.87
C TYR A 294 8.85 -10.94 14.88
N ARG A 295 9.48 -11.01 16.06
CA ARG A 295 10.85 -10.56 16.31
C ARG A 295 11.74 -11.77 16.66
N PRO A 296 12.51 -12.30 15.69
CA PRO A 296 13.46 -13.37 15.96
C PRO A 296 14.72 -12.81 16.62
N LYS A 297 15.08 -13.26 17.82
CA LYS A 297 16.32 -12.87 18.53
C LYS A 297 17.57 -13.68 18.14
N MET A 298 17.47 -14.54 17.11
CA MET A 298 18.57 -15.43 16.70
C MET A 298 19.66 -14.71 15.89
N PRO A 299 19.34 -13.83 14.92
CA PRO A 299 20.35 -13.05 14.21
C PRO A 299 21.02 -12.01 15.11
N PRO A 300 22.20 -11.47 14.74
CA PRO A 300 22.85 -10.40 15.47
C PRO A 300 21.97 -9.16 15.61
N ASP A 301 22.05 -8.48 16.75
CA ASP A 301 21.28 -7.26 17.02
C ASP A 301 21.54 -6.17 15.96
N ASP A 302 20.47 -5.46 15.57
CA ASP A 302 20.57 -4.25 14.76
C ASP A 302 20.80 -3.03 15.65
N LEU A 303 22.01 -2.46 15.56
CA LEU A 303 22.46 -1.30 16.34
C LEU A 303 22.14 0.04 15.69
N SER A 304 21.31 0.07 14.63
CA SER A 304 20.85 1.32 14.05
C SER A 304 19.85 2.03 14.97
N LYS A 305 20.00 3.36 15.10
CA LYS A 305 19.06 4.19 15.85
C LYS A 305 17.64 4.05 15.27
N LYS A 306 16.68 3.73 16.13
CA LYS A 306 15.25 3.71 15.82
C LYS A 306 14.68 5.08 16.12
N HIS A 307 14.00 5.69 15.15
CA HIS A 307 13.39 7.01 15.35
C HIS A 307 11.99 6.89 15.95
N LEU A 308 11.61 7.88 16.77
CA LEU A 308 10.25 8.00 17.28
C LEU A 308 9.29 8.51 16.20
N TYR A 309 8.00 8.28 16.38
CA TYR A 309 6.97 8.56 15.38
C TYR A 309 6.87 10.03 14.97
N ASN A 310 7.15 10.96 15.89
CA ASN A 310 7.27 12.39 15.60
C ASN A 310 8.27 12.63 14.47
N LYS A 311 9.50 12.13 14.63
CA LYS A 311 10.57 12.26 13.64
C LYS A 311 10.24 11.53 12.34
N LEU A 312 9.66 10.32 12.43
CA LEU A 312 9.25 9.57 11.23
C LEU A 312 8.25 10.37 10.37
N LEU A 313 7.24 10.99 10.98
CA LEU A 313 6.29 11.86 10.27
C LEU A 313 6.93 13.18 9.82
N ARG A 314 7.81 13.76 10.65
CA ARG A 314 8.51 15.02 10.34
C ARG A 314 9.44 14.89 9.14
N ASP A 315 10.06 13.73 8.96
CA ASP A 315 11.06 13.48 7.93
C ASP A 315 10.44 13.16 6.55
N ILE A 316 9.13 12.91 6.46
CA ILE A 316 8.41 12.72 5.19
C ILE A 316 8.64 13.94 4.29
N LYS A 317 9.01 13.72 3.03
CA LYS A 317 9.46 14.76 2.09
C LYS A 317 8.35 15.30 1.17
N PHE A 318 7.11 15.17 1.60
CA PHE A 318 5.94 15.63 0.87
C PHE A 318 4.80 15.99 1.84
N PRO A 319 3.88 16.91 1.48
CA PRO A 319 2.69 17.17 2.27
C PRO A 319 1.81 15.92 2.37
N LEU A 320 1.66 15.41 3.59
CA LEU A 320 0.77 14.32 3.95
C LEU A 320 -0.20 14.84 5.00
N HIS A 321 -1.49 14.64 4.79
CA HIS A 321 -2.53 14.97 5.74
C HIS A 321 -3.62 13.88 5.75
N VAL A 322 -3.90 13.33 6.92
CA VAL A 322 -5.04 12.44 7.16
C VAL A 322 -5.72 12.90 8.44
N ASP A 323 -6.94 13.42 8.32
CA ASP A 323 -7.69 13.93 9.48
C ASP A 323 -7.94 12.83 10.50
N THR A 324 -8.34 11.65 10.02
CA THR A 324 -8.69 10.52 10.87
C THR A 324 -8.29 9.18 10.26
N LEU A 325 -7.59 8.37 11.04
CA LEU A 325 -7.34 6.95 10.78
C LEU A 325 -8.08 6.11 11.83
N ALA A 326 -8.87 5.15 11.39
CA ALA A 326 -9.55 4.21 12.28
C ALA A 326 -9.24 2.76 11.87
N ILE A 327 -8.75 1.98 12.83
CA ILE A 327 -8.55 0.52 12.72
C ILE A 327 -9.59 -0.12 13.62
N ARG A 328 -10.45 -1.00 13.10
CA ARG A 328 -11.61 -1.52 13.83
C ARG A 328 -11.65 -3.05 13.86
N GLU A 329 -12.20 -3.60 14.94
CA GLU A 329 -12.44 -5.04 15.14
C GLU A 329 -11.24 -5.92 14.74
N SER A 330 -10.03 -5.45 15.10
CA SER A 330 -8.78 -6.02 14.64
C SER A 330 -8.10 -6.91 15.69
N THR A 331 -7.03 -7.58 15.30
CA THR A 331 -6.13 -8.33 16.19
C THR A 331 -4.69 -7.93 15.91
N LEU A 332 -3.97 -7.54 16.96
CA LEU A 332 -2.53 -7.30 16.93
C LEU A 332 -1.84 -8.36 17.77
N GLU A 333 -0.83 -9.01 17.21
CA GLU A 333 0.02 -9.97 17.89
C GLU A 333 1.47 -9.53 17.81
N TYR A 334 2.15 -9.62 18.94
CA TYR A 334 3.58 -9.38 19.05
C TYR A 334 4.25 -10.65 19.57
N GLU A 335 5.28 -11.09 18.86
CA GLU A 335 6.00 -12.30 19.19
C GLU A 335 7.50 -12.03 19.29
N GLU A 336 8.13 -12.54 20.35
CA GLU A 336 9.59 -12.58 20.46
C GLU A 336 10.06 -14.02 20.65
N GLU A 337 10.96 -14.47 19.78
CA GLU A 337 11.48 -15.84 19.81
C GLU A 337 12.99 -15.85 20.00
N LYS A 338 13.46 -16.53 21.05
CA LYS A 338 14.89 -16.63 21.37
C LYS A 338 15.59 -17.71 20.57
N THR A 339 14.96 -18.86 20.46
CA THR A 339 15.37 -19.99 19.63
C THR A 339 14.10 -20.75 19.22
N PHE A 340 14.12 -21.42 18.07
CA PHE A 340 12.96 -22.16 17.57
C PHE A 340 12.49 -23.29 18.51
N GLU A 341 13.40 -23.90 19.28
CA GLU A 341 13.06 -24.99 20.21
C GLU A 341 12.29 -24.50 21.44
N LYS A 342 12.48 -23.23 21.83
CA LYS A 342 11.76 -22.61 22.95
C LYS A 342 10.36 -22.15 22.55
N GLY A 343 10.14 -21.90 21.26
CA GLY A 343 8.95 -21.26 20.75
C GLY A 343 8.95 -19.75 20.99
N ALA A 344 8.06 -19.07 20.27
CA ALA A 344 7.83 -17.65 20.42
C ALA A 344 7.04 -17.32 21.69
N GLY A 345 7.45 -16.25 22.37
CA GLY A 345 6.63 -15.62 23.40
C GLY A 345 5.60 -14.69 22.76
N LEU A 346 4.31 -14.89 23.06
CA LEU A 346 3.21 -14.19 22.41
C LEU A 346 2.51 -13.20 23.35
N LEU A 347 2.37 -11.94 22.89
CA LEU A 347 1.39 -10.97 23.38
C LEU A 347 0.30 -10.80 22.33
N SER A 348 -0.97 -10.81 22.75
CA SER A 348 -2.11 -10.69 21.85
C SER A 348 -3.07 -9.59 22.32
N PHE A 349 -3.54 -8.79 21.38
CA PHE A 349 -4.47 -7.69 21.59
C PHE A 349 -5.65 -7.89 20.62
N ASN A 350 -6.77 -8.37 21.14
CA ASN A 350 -7.96 -8.71 20.36
C ASN A 350 -9.06 -7.65 20.53
N LYS A 351 -10.05 -7.62 19.63
CA LYS A 351 -11.03 -6.53 19.51
C LYS A 351 -10.33 -5.17 19.50
N PHE A 352 -9.20 -5.12 18.80
CA PHE A 352 -8.33 -3.97 18.74
C PHE A 352 -8.98 -2.89 17.91
N ASN A 353 -9.27 -1.77 18.56
CA ASN A 353 -9.83 -0.58 17.96
C ASN A 353 -8.87 0.58 18.22
N MET A 354 -8.34 1.19 17.15
CA MET A 354 -7.47 2.36 17.22
C MET A 354 -8.11 3.51 16.46
N PHE A 355 -8.07 4.70 17.04
CA PHE A 355 -8.50 5.95 16.43
C PHE A 355 -7.36 6.96 16.52
N VAL A 356 -6.94 7.51 15.38
CA VAL A 356 -5.85 8.48 15.29
C VAL A 356 -6.36 9.73 14.60
N THR A 357 -6.10 10.91 15.17
CA THR A 357 -6.40 12.20 14.53
C THR A 357 -5.14 12.96 14.16
N ASP A 358 -5.29 13.85 13.19
CA ASP A 358 -4.31 14.88 12.84
C ASP A 358 -2.96 14.31 12.35
N ILE A 359 -2.98 13.22 11.57
CA ILE A 359 -1.76 12.66 10.99
C ILE A 359 -1.27 13.61 9.90
N ASN A 360 -0.11 14.23 10.16
CA ASN A 360 0.48 15.20 9.26
C ASN A 360 1.97 14.91 9.06
N SER A 361 2.50 15.15 7.86
CA SER A 361 3.95 15.27 7.70
C SER A 361 4.46 16.63 8.18
N GLY A 362 5.73 16.67 8.58
CA GLY A 362 6.40 17.95 8.92
C GLY A 362 6.74 18.81 7.70
N TYR A 363 6.47 18.34 6.48
CA TYR A 363 6.90 18.99 5.25
C TYR A 363 6.20 20.34 5.03
N GLY A 364 6.98 21.43 4.96
CA GLY A 364 6.46 22.79 4.74
C GLY A 364 5.70 23.39 5.93
N ASN A 365 5.58 22.66 7.04
CA ASN A 365 4.84 23.09 8.22
C ASN A 365 5.78 23.68 9.28
N LYS A 366 5.34 24.77 9.93
CA LYS A 366 6.05 25.36 11.09
C LYS A 366 5.45 24.97 12.43
N LYS A 367 4.14 24.69 12.44
CA LYS A 367 3.35 24.29 13.61
C LYS A 367 2.29 23.32 13.14
N LEU A 368 2.00 22.32 13.96
CA LEU A 368 0.96 21.32 13.74
C LEU A 368 0.26 21.03 15.07
N PRO A 369 -1.03 20.65 15.05
CA PRO A 369 -1.66 20.03 16.21
C PRO A 369 -0.96 18.72 16.60
N ASP A 370 -1.21 18.27 17.83
CA ASP A 370 -0.73 16.96 18.28
C ASP A 370 -1.45 15.85 17.52
N VAL A 371 -0.70 14.84 17.09
CA VAL A 371 -1.26 13.55 16.71
C VAL A 371 -1.81 12.90 17.97
N LYS A 372 -3.08 12.52 17.97
CA LYS A 372 -3.74 11.87 19.11
C LYS A 372 -4.16 10.47 18.72
N ILE A 373 -3.77 9.48 19.52
CA ILE A 373 -4.02 8.06 19.31
C ILE A 373 -4.79 7.54 20.51
N THR A 374 -5.95 6.96 20.26
CA THR A 374 -6.76 6.25 21.27
C THR A 374 -6.83 4.79 20.87
N VAL A 375 -6.58 3.88 21.81
CA VAL A 375 -6.72 2.43 21.62
C VAL A 375 -7.67 1.87 22.66
N ASN A 376 -8.59 1.02 22.22
CA ASN A 376 -9.42 0.16 23.07
C ASN A 376 -9.29 -1.28 22.57
N CYS A 377 -8.95 -2.22 23.46
CA CYS A 377 -8.85 -3.63 23.08
C CYS A 377 -9.02 -4.56 24.29
N ARG A 378 -8.95 -5.87 24.05
CA ARG A 378 -8.81 -6.91 25.06
C ARG A 378 -7.37 -7.42 25.07
N PHE A 379 -6.62 -7.07 26.10
CA PHE A 379 -5.27 -7.57 26.32
C PHE A 379 -5.29 -9.06 26.69
N MET A 380 -4.42 -9.83 26.05
CA MET A 380 -4.34 -11.30 26.11
C MET A 380 -5.70 -11.97 25.95
N ASN A 381 -6.55 -11.40 25.08
CA ASN A 381 -7.91 -11.85 24.77
C ASN A 381 -8.90 -11.81 25.93
N VAL A 382 -8.52 -11.28 27.09
CA VAL A 382 -9.34 -11.37 28.31
C VAL A 382 -9.69 -10.03 28.93
N SER A 383 -8.76 -9.08 29.02
CA SER A 383 -8.93 -7.94 29.93
C SER A 383 -9.01 -6.63 29.18
N PRO A 384 -9.99 -5.76 29.49
CA PRO A 384 -10.14 -4.49 28.80
C PRO A 384 -8.90 -3.62 29.04
N MET A 385 -8.33 -3.12 27.94
CA MET A 385 -7.22 -2.17 27.95
C MET A 385 -7.63 -0.92 27.18
N LYS A 386 -7.31 0.24 27.76
CA LYS A 386 -7.46 1.55 27.12
C LYS A 386 -6.13 2.29 27.12
N VAL A 387 -5.80 2.94 26.01
CA VAL A 387 -4.59 3.75 25.88
C VAL A 387 -4.92 5.06 25.19
N ASN A 388 -4.39 6.16 25.71
CA ASN A 388 -4.35 7.45 25.07
C ASN A 388 -2.88 7.84 24.91
N TRP A 389 -2.48 8.13 23.69
CA TRP A 389 -1.12 8.51 23.36
C TRP A 389 -1.18 9.74 22.47
N ARG A 390 -0.28 10.69 22.72
CA ARG A 390 -0.17 11.90 21.92
C ARG A 390 1.28 12.31 21.75
N PHE A 391 1.55 12.99 20.66
CA PHE A 391 2.85 13.58 20.37
C PHE A 391 2.73 14.65 19.30
N ASN A 392 3.69 15.58 19.24
CA ASN A 392 3.69 16.64 18.23
C ASN A 392 4.75 16.37 17.15
N VAL A 393 4.36 16.37 15.88
CA VAL A 393 5.28 16.10 14.75
C VAL A 393 6.41 17.15 14.69
N MET A 394 6.11 18.41 15.03
CA MET A 394 7.08 19.51 14.98
C MET A 394 7.96 19.61 16.24
N ASP A 395 7.71 18.80 17.27
CA ASP A 395 8.57 18.75 18.44
C ASP A 395 9.90 18.05 18.10
N VAL A 396 10.97 18.84 18.04
CA VAL A 396 12.33 18.39 17.70
C VAL A 396 12.98 17.56 18.80
N SER A 397 12.46 17.59 20.03
CA SER A 397 12.89 16.67 21.09
C SER A 397 12.28 15.27 20.93
N ASP A 398 11.30 15.13 20.02
CA ASP A 398 10.48 13.94 19.82
C ASP A 398 9.70 13.55 21.08
N GLY A 399 9.15 14.55 21.78
CA GLY A 399 8.35 14.39 22.97
C GLY A 399 7.01 13.69 22.71
N PHE A 400 6.60 12.87 23.67
CA PHE A 400 5.34 12.16 23.67
C PHE A 400 4.76 12.03 25.09
N ASN A 401 3.46 11.80 25.19
CA ASN A 401 2.79 11.39 26.41
C ASN A 401 1.88 10.19 26.13
N ILE A 402 2.04 9.11 26.87
CA ILE A 402 1.26 7.87 26.74
C ILE A 402 0.71 7.47 28.10
N LYS A 403 -0.60 7.30 28.19
CA LYS A 403 -1.31 6.88 29.40
C LYS A 403 -2.32 5.81 29.09
N GLY A 404 -2.63 4.97 30.07
CA GLY A 404 -3.59 3.89 29.85
C GLY A 404 -3.93 3.14 31.11
N SER A 405 -4.83 2.19 30.93
CA SER A 405 -5.36 1.35 32.00
C SER A 405 -5.60 -0.07 31.53
N ILE A 406 -5.38 -1.05 32.40
CA ILE A 406 -5.81 -2.44 32.25
C ILE A 406 -6.61 -2.81 33.50
N PHE A 407 -7.76 -3.44 33.33
CA PHE A 407 -8.61 -3.86 34.45
C PHE A 407 -8.79 -5.37 34.48
N GLN A 408 -8.85 -5.93 35.67
CA GLN A 408 -9.23 -7.32 35.93
C GLN A 408 -8.41 -8.29 35.07
N PHE A 409 -7.09 -8.24 35.22
CA PHE A 409 -6.14 -9.03 34.43
C PHE A 409 -5.58 -10.21 35.21
N PRO A 410 -6.02 -11.45 34.87
CA PRO A 410 -5.43 -12.66 35.44
C PRO A 410 -3.98 -12.81 34.97
N ALA A 411 -3.02 -12.70 35.88
CA ALA A 411 -1.60 -12.66 35.53
C ALA A 411 -1.12 -13.95 34.85
N ASN A 412 -1.79 -15.08 35.09
CA ASN A 412 -1.53 -16.36 34.43
C ASN A 412 -1.70 -16.31 32.90
N ARG A 413 -2.45 -15.32 32.39
CA ARG A 413 -2.63 -15.10 30.95
C ARG A 413 -1.37 -14.58 30.27
N LEU A 414 -0.36 -14.10 31.01
CA LEU A 414 0.97 -13.76 30.47
C LEU A 414 1.85 -14.97 30.17
N LYS A 415 1.47 -16.17 30.63
CA LYS A 415 2.29 -17.38 30.48
C LYS A 415 2.74 -17.64 29.02
N PRO A 416 1.93 -17.45 27.97
CA PRO A 416 2.38 -17.60 26.58
C PRO A 416 3.59 -16.72 26.22
N PHE A 417 3.75 -15.57 26.86
CA PHE A 417 4.91 -14.70 26.69
C PHE A 417 6.04 -15.04 27.68
N THR A 418 5.76 -15.01 28.98
CA THR A 418 6.79 -15.07 30.03
C THR A 418 7.48 -16.42 30.08
N LYS A 419 6.78 -17.50 29.71
CA LYS A 419 7.33 -18.84 29.81
C LYS A 419 8.45 -19.10 28.79
N PRO A 420 8.25 -18.96 27.47
CA PRO A 420 9.32 -19.14 26.50
C PRO A 420 10.37 -18.01 26.56
N TYR A 421 9.95 -16.77 26.85
CA TYR A 421 10.84 -15.62 26.80
C TYR A 421 11.66 -15.41 28.07
N MET A 422 11.03 -15.44 29.25
CA MET A 422 11.67 -15.14 30.54
C MET A 422 11.98 -16.40 31.36
N ASN A 423 11.49 -17.56 30.94
CA ASN A 423 11.51 -18.79 31.74
C ASN A 423 10.85 -18.60 33.11
N ALA A 424 9.75 -17.85 33.14
CA ALA A 424 8.97 -17.51 34.33
C ALA A 424 7.46 -17.61 34.06
N SER A 425 6.66 -17.74 35.12
CA SER A 425 5.21 -17.57 35.07
C SER A 425 4.76 -16.76 36.27
N VAL A 426 3.70 -15.98 36.09
CA VAL A 426 3.08 -15.19 37.13
C VAL A 426 1.63 -15.66 37.29
N GLU A 427 1.19 -15.80 38.53
CA GLU A 427 -0.20 -16.08 38.93
C GLU A 427 -0.69 -14.92 39.80
N GLY A 428 -2.00 -14.82 40.02
CA GLY A 428 -2.64 -13.71 40.73
C GLY A 428 -3.56 -12.88 39.82
N MET A 429 -4.14 -11.82 40.38
CA MET A 429 -5.03 -10.89 39.70
C MET A 429 -4.47 -9.48 39.75
N LEU A 430 -4.31 -8.82 38.60
CA LEU A 430 -4.08 -7.38 38.54
C LEU A 430 -5.45 -6.71 38.36
N ASN A 431 -6.04 -6.26 39.46
CA ASN A 431 -7.36 -5.63 39.47
C ASN A 431 -7.38 -4.35 38.66
N GLU A 432 -6.38 -3.50 38.88
CA GLU A 432 -6.26 -2.20 38.24
C GLU A 432 -4.78 -1.94 37.95
N VAL A 433 -4.46 -1.59 36.71
CA VAL A 433 -3.14 -1.12 36.31
C VAL A 433 -3.34 0.21 35.63
N TYR A 434 -2.61 1.22 36.06
CA TYR A 434 -2.58 2.54 35.44
C TYR A 434 -1.15 2.94 35.13
N PHE A 435 -0.98 3.66 34.03
CA PHE A 435 0.29 4.31 33.71
C PHE A 435 0.06 5.65 33.04
N ASN A 436 0.97 6.59 33.26
CA ASN A 436 1.02 7.87 32.58
C ASN A 436 2.48 8.31 32.44
N PHE A 437 3.06 8.07 31.28
CA PHE A 437 4.46 8.37 31.00
C PHE A 437 4.58 9.50 29.99
N SER A 438 5.49 10.43 30.26
CA SER A 438 5.97 11.43 29.31
C SER A 438 7.44 11.20 29.03
N GLY A 439 7.84 11.24 27.77
CA GLY A 439 9.21 10.96 27.38
C GLY A 439 9.57 11.57 26.04
N ASN A 440 10.81 11.37 25.64
CA ASN A 440 11.37 11.89 24.40
C ASN A 440 12.44 10.93 23.82
N ASP A 441 13.24 11.37 22.85
CA ASP A 441 14.27 10.54 22.20
C ASP A 441 15.40 10.08 23.16
N VAL A 442 15.47 10.61 24.39
CA VAL A 442 16.52 10.36 25.39
C VAL A 442 16.01 9.59 26.60
N LYS A 443 14.91 10.02 27.22
CA LYS A 443 14.39 9.40 28.47
C LYS A 443 12.90 9.63 28.67
N SER A 444 12.33 8.95 29.64
CA SER A 444 10.93 9.07 30.05
C SER A 444 10.80 9.10 31.56
N LYS A 445 9.73 9.74 32.01
CA LYS A 445 9.31 9.82 33.40
C LYS A 445 7.79 9.70 33.51
N GLY A 446 7.29 9.33 34.67
CA GLY A 446 5.89 9.47 35.01
C GLY A 446 5.43 8.43 36.02
N ASP A 447 4.13 8.26 36.11
CA ASP A 447 3.51 7.53 37.21
C ASP A 447 3.03 6.16 36.76
N PHE A 448 3.25 5.17 37.62
CA PHE A 448 2.69 3.84 37.50
C PHE A 448 1.91 3.52 38.77
N ALA A 449 0.72 2.96 38.61
CA ALA A 449 -0.11 2.59 39.75
C ALA A 449 -0.73 1.21 39.52
N ILE A 450 -0.85 0.43 40.59
CA ILE A 450 -1.36 -0.94 40.51
C ILE A 450 -2.12 -1.36 41.76
N LYS A 451 -3.23 -2.06 41.56
CA LYS A 451 -3.95 -2.82 42.58
C LYS A 451 -3.96 -4.29 42.16
N TYR A 452 -3.54 -5.18 43.04
CA TYR A 452 -3.37 -6.60 42.74
C TYR A 452 -3.56 -7.48 43.97
N ASP A 453 -3.97 -8.73 43.71
CA ASP A 453 -4.20 -9.75 44.72
C ASP A 453 -3.47 -11.04 44.32
N ASP A 454 -2.98 -11.77 45.32
CA ASP A 454 -2.37 -13.11 45.21
C ASP A 454 -1.27 -13.23 44.14
N ILE A 455 -0.44 -12.20 43.98
CA ILE A 455 0.65 -12.24 43.01
C ILE A 455 1.72 -13.24 43.42
N LYS A 456 2.03 -14.17 42.50
CA LYS A 456 3.03 -15.21 42.72
C LYS A 456 3.88 -15.43 41.49
N VAL A 457 5.19 -15.34 41.66
CA VAL A 457 6.17 -15.57 40.60
C VAL A 457 6.78 -16.96 40.72
N THR A 458 6.70 -17.73 39.64
CA THR A 458 7.41 -19.02 39.51
C THR A 458 8.52 -18.90 38.49
N LEU A 459 9.75 -19.14 38.93
CA LEU A 459 10.93 -19.24 38.07
C LEU A 459 11.20 -20.71 37.74
N TYR A 460 11.66 -20.97 36.51
CA TYR A 460 11.97 -22.32 36.05
C TYR A 460 13.47 -22.51 35.86
N GLN A 461 13.94 -23.76 35.86
CA GLN A 461 15.36 -24.07 35.73
C GLN A 461 15.87 -23.73 34.32
N LYS A 462 17.04 -23.11 34.20
CA LYS A 462 17.62 -22.74 32.90
C LYS A 462 17.94 -23.96 32.02
N LYS A 463 18.46 -25.04 32.63
CA LYS A 463 18.84 -26.29 31.93
C LYS A 463 17.66 -27.25 31.70
N ASN A 464 16.58 -27.12 32.47
CA ASN A 464 15.36 -27.90 32.28
C ASN A 464 14.13 -27.00 32.50
N PRO A 465 13.70 -26.25 31.48
CA PRO A 465 12.59 -25.30 31.57
C PRO A 465 11.26 -25.93 32.00
N LYS A 466 11.09 -27.26 31.93
CA LYS A 466 9.90 -27.95 32.42
C LYS A 466 9.86 -28.05 33.96
N LYS A 467 11.01 -27.99 34.64
CA LYS A 467 11.13 -28.09 36.10
C LYS A 467 11.15 -26.71 36.76
N LYS A 468 10.33 -26.53 37.82
CA LYS A 468 10.35 -25.32 38.65
C LYS A 468 11.70 -25.20 39.37
N ASN A 469 12.25 -23.98 39.42
CA ASN A 469 13.36 -23.66 40.30
C ASN A 469 12.79 -23.26 41.66
N LYS A 470 12.58 -24.27 42.53
CA LYS A 470 11.92 -24.08 43.83
C LYS A 470 12.65 -23.07 44.73
N PHE A 471 13.99 -23.09 44.74
CA PHE A 471 14.80 -22.17 45.53
C PHE A 471 14.69 -20.71 45.06
N LEU A 472 14.96 -20.43 43.77
CA LEU A 472 14.87 -19.06 43.25
C LEU A 472 13.43 -18.52 43.26
N SER A 473 12.43 -19.39 43.08
CA SER A 473 11.02 -18.97 43.19
C SER A 473 10.67 -18.61 44.64
N ALA A 474 11.14 -19.38 45.63
CA ALA A 474 10.91 -19.06 47.03
C ALA A 474 11.57 -17.74 47.42
N VAL A 475 12.83 -17.51 47.02
CA VAL A 475 13.54 -16.24 47.26
C VAL A 475 12.83 -15.08 46.55
N GLY A 476 12.45 -15.24 45.27
CA GLY A 476 11.73 -14.20 44.54
C GLY A 476 10.42 -13.80 45.21
N ASN A 477 9.63 -14.76 45.68
CA ASN A 477 8.36 -14.49 46.37
C ASN A 477 8.52 -13.97 47.81
N LEU A 478 9.71 -13.99 48.41
CA LEU A 478 9.96 -13.30 49.69
C LEU A 478 10.10 -11.79 49.51
N PHE A 479 10.55 -11.36 48.32
CA PHE A 479 10.70 -9.94 47.98
C PHE A 479 9.50 -9.38 47.22
N VAL A 480 8.69 -10.24 46.60
CA VAL A 480 7.45 -9.82 45.95
C VAL A 480 6.34 -9.72 47.00
N LYS A 481 5.75 -8.53 47.12
CA LYS A 481 4.50 -8.34 47.87
C LYS A 481 3.39 -9.10 47.16
N ASN A 482 2.69 -9.95 47.89
CA ASN A 482 1.65 -10.81 47.32
C ASN A 482 0.32 -10.06 47.11
N ASP A 483 0.07 -9.00 47.90
CA ASP A 483 -1.15 -8.20 47.85
C ASP A 483 -0.81 -6.71 47.97
N SER A 484 -1.72 -5.88 47.46
CA SER A 484 -1.74 -4.42 47.58
C SER A 484 -2.62 -3.92 48.75
N ASP A 485 -3.14 -4.82 49.58
CA ASP A 485 -4.03 -4.57 50.72
C ASP A 485 -5.30 -3.80 50.31
N GLU A 486 -5.91 -4.24 49.20
CA GLU A 486 -7.05 -3.61 48.52
C GLU A 486 -6.85 -2.16 48.04
N LYS A 487 -5.63 -1.61 48.14
CA LYS A 487 -5.30 -0.23 47.78
C LYS A 487 -4.53 -0.15 46.48
N VAL A 488 -4.61 1.01 45.83
CA VAL A 488 -3.73 1.30 44.70
C VAL A 488 -2.36 1.69 45.24
N VAL A 489 -1.32 0.98 44.81
CA VAL A 489 0.08 1.27 45.11
C VAL A 489 0.68 2.03 43.93
N GLU A 490 1.30 3.17 44.22
CA GLU A 490 1.87 4.08 43.21
C GLU A 490 3.40 4.08 43.26
N ALA A 491 4.01 4.32 42.11
CA ALA A 491 5.44 4.53 41.98
C ALA A 491 5.76 5.49 40.83
N GLU A 492 6.72 6.39 41.07
CA GLU A 492 7.34 7.18 40.02
C GLU A 492 8.36 6.33 39.25
N VAL A 493 8.32 6.43 37.92
CA VAL A 493 9.20 5.72 37.00
C VAL A 493 10.08 6.72 36.26
N GLU A 494 11.37 6.41 36.12
CA GLU A 494 12.28 7.09 35.19
C GLU A 494 13.10 6.04 34.45
N VAL A 495 13.13 6.13 33.11
CA VAL A 495 13.84 5.17 32.26
C VAL A 495 14.61 5.90 31.17
N GLU A 496 15.89 5.60 31.05
CA GLU A 496 16.71 6.04 29.92
C GLU A 496 16.40 5.21 28.67
N ARG A 497 16.28 5.87 27.52
CA ARG A 497 15.99 5.21 26.25
C ARG A 497 17.25 4.55 25.70
N ILE A 498 17.08 3.36 25.15
CA ILE A 498 18.11 2.67 24.35
C ILE A 498 17.80 3.01 22.88
N PRO A 499 18.58 3.87 22.21
CA PRO A 499 18.22 4.40 20.89
C PRO A 499 18.09 3.34 19.79
N GLU A 500 18.75 2.20 19.95
CA GLU A 500 18.74 1.07 19.00
C GLU A 500 17.50 0.18 19.14
N LYS A 501 16.69 0.38 20.19
CA LYS A 501 15.47 -0.40 20.46
C LYS A 501 14.21 0.41 20.09
N SER A 502 13.13 -0.32 19.79
CA SER A 502 11.86 0.27 19.35
C SER A 502 11.19 1.12 20.45
N PHE A 503 10.24 1.97 20.04
CA PHE A 503 9.36 2.68 21.00
C PHE A 503 8.65 1.71 21.95
N TYR A 504 8.18 0.56 21.46
CA TYR A 504 7.52 -0.44 22.29
C TYR A 504 8.47 -1.04 23.34
N ASN A 505 9.72 -1.32 23.00
CA ASN A 505 10.71 -1.74 24.00
C ASN A 505 10.86 -0.67 25.10
N PHE A 506 10.94 0.59 24.70
CA PHE A 506 11.03 1.69 25.65
C PHE A 506 9.79 1.80 26.55
N PHE A 507 8.60 1.69 25.98
CA PHE A 507 7.33 1.66 26.71
C PHE A 507 7.26 0.48 27.69
N TRP A 508 7.58 -0.74 27.26
CA TRP A 508 7.57 -1.93 28.12
C TRP A 508 8.59 -1.85 29.25
N ARG A 509 9.73 -1.19 29.05
CA ARG A 509 10.70 -0.94 30.13
C ARG A 509 10.15 0.01 31.20
N ASN A 510 9.35 1.00 30.83
CA ASN A 510 8.65 1.85 31.81
C ASN A 510 7.63 1.05 32.62
N ILE A 511 6.81 0.22 31.96
CA ILE A 511 5.88 -0.70 32.64
C ILE A 511 6.64 -1.65 33.58
N GLY A 512 7.75 -2.22 33.11
CA GLY A 512 8.58 -3.13 33.91
C GLY A 512 9.20 -2.47 35.14
N GLU A 513 9.67 -1.22 35.02
CA GLU A 513 10.21 -0.47 36.17
C GLU A 513 9.11 -0.11 37.17
N GLY A 514 7.91 0.27 36.70
CA GLY A 514 6.75 0.51 37.56
C GLY A 514 6.33 -0.73 38.35
N LEU A 515 6.24 -1.89 37.67
CA LEU A 515 6.00 -3.18 38.32
C LEU A 515 7.08 -3.52 39.34
N LYS A 516 8.35 -3.32 39.00
CA LYS A 516 9.47 -3.58 39.91
C LYS A 516 9.37 -2.75 41.19
N LYS A 517 9.05 -1.46 41.11
CA LYS A 517 8.98 -0.56 42.28
C LYS A 517 7.72 -0.75 43.14
N THR A 518 6.66 -1.32 42.58
CA THR A 518 5.39 -1.55 43.30
C THR A 518 5.28 -2.95 43.90
N LEU A 519 5.94 -3.93 43.26
CA LEU A 519 5.93 -5.33 43.70
C LEU A 519 7.10 -5.70 44.62
N LEU A 520 8.24 -5.00 44.53
CA LEU A 520 9.41 -5.19 45.41
C LEU A 520 9.51 -4.01 46.39
#